data_AF-A0A368EYI8-F1
#
_entry.id   AF-A0A368EYI8-F1
#
_cell.length_a   1.000
_cell.length_b   1.000
_cell.length_c   1.000
_cell.angle_alpha   90.00
_cell.angle_beta   90.00
_cell.angle_gamma   90.00
#
_symmetry.space_group_name_H-M   'P 1'
#
loop_
_entity.id
_entity.type
_entity.pdbx_description
1 polymer ?
#
loop_
_entity_poly.entity_id
_entity_poly.type
_entity_poly.pdbx_seq_one_letter_code
_entity_poly.pdbx_strand_id
1 'polypeptide(L)'
;MLSDFGSVKDLSVKEEKQFEEKAGIRIRRCSFVGTAQYVSPEVLEGAPVSAAADLWALGIVIYQFLTGKHAFHDESEYLIYRRIQKLLYSYPPDFPSPAKDCIDRL
;
A
#
# COMPACT_ATOMS: atom_id res chain seq x y z
N MET A 1 -18.65 -9.83 1.68
CA MET A 1 -18.64 -9.90 0.19
C MET A 1 -17.53 -8.96 -0.26
N LEU A 2 -16.36 -9.49 -0.63
CA LEU A 2 -15.23 -8.67 -1.08
C LEU A 2 -15.45 -8.35 -2.56
N SER A 3 -15.61 -7.08 -2.88
CA SER A 3 -15.89 -6.59 -4.23
C SER A 3 -14.86 -5.52 -4.61
N ASP A 4 -13.65 -5.94 -4.96
CA ASP A 4 -12.71 -5.06 -5.68
C ASP A 4 -11.62 -5.86 -6.44
N PHE A 5 -11.97 -6.38 -7.61
CA PHE A 5 -11.01 -6.97 -8.57
C PHE A 5 -10.57 -5.97 -9.65
N GLY A 6 -10.81 -4.67 -9.45
CA GLY A 6 -10.55 -3.62 -10.46
C GLY A 6 -9.08 -3.40 -10.82
N SER A 7 -8.15 -4.06 -10.12
CA SER A 7 -6.70 -3.95 -10.35
C SER A 7 -6.08 -5.15 -11.08
N VAL A 8 -6.89 -6.13 -11.52
CA VAL A 8 -6.38 -7.27 -12.30
C VAL A 8 -5.98 -6.79 -13.70
N LYS A 9 -4.68 -6.81 -13.99
CA LYS A 9 -4.15 -6.60 -15.35
C LYS A 9 -4.17 -7.93 -16.10
N ASP A 10 -5.07 -8.05 -17.06
CA ASP A 10 -5.02 -9.12 -18.06
C ASP A 10 -3.89 -8.84 -19.06
N LEU A 11 -3.04 -9.84 -19.32
CA LEU A 11 -1.86 -9.76 -20.19
C LEU A 11 -2.13 -10.43 -21.55
N SER A 12 -3.25 -10.09 -22.19
CA SER A 12 -3.53 -10.47 -23.57
C SER A 12 -3.40 -9.26 -24.53
N VAL A 13 -2.20 -9.13 -25.10
CA VAL A 13 -1.81 -8.57 -26.42
C VAL A 13 -2.66 -7.45 -27.09
N LYS A 14 -1.98 -6.29 -27.23
CA LYS A 14 -1.92 -5.27 -28.31
C LYS A 14 -3.18 -4.83 -29.07
N GLU A 15 -3.40 -3.51 -29.08
CA GLU A 15 -3.54 -2.73 -30.32
C GLU A 15 -3.09 -1.26 -30.13
N GLU A 16 -2.34 -0.77 -31.10
CA GLU A 16 -1.76 0.57 -31.18
C GLU A 16 -2.82 1.61 -31.58
N LYS A 17 -2.85 2.78 -30.92
CA LYS A 17 -3.14 4.06 -31.58
C LYS A 17 -2.26 5.17 -31.00
N GLN A 18 -1.33 5.62 -31.83
CA GLN A 18 -0.62 6.89 -31.69
C GLN A 18 -1.60 8.05 -31.88
N PHE A 19 -1.55 9.04 -30.98
CA PHE A 19 -1.74 10.45 -31.30
C PHE A 19 -1.11 11.29 -30.17
N GLU A 20 0.08 11.84 -30.44
CA GLU A 20 0.58 13.06 -29.81
C GLU A 20 -0.14 14.24 -30.47
N GLU A 21 -0.58 15.31 -29.80
CA GLU A 21 0.21 16.44 -29.29
C GLU A 21 -0.89 17.41 -28.71
N LYS A 22 -0.84 18.10 -27.56
CA LYS A 22 0.11 19.11 -27.07
C LYS A 22 -0.23 19.46 -25.61
N ALA A 23 0.82 19.76 -24.84
CA ALA A 23 0.87 20.69 -23.71
C ALA A 23 -0.36 20.76 -22.78
N GLY A 24 -0.70 19.65 -22.15
CA GLY A 24 -1.32 19.69 -20.84
C GLY A 24 -0.43 18.87 -19.93
N ILE A 25 0.00 19.43 -18.79
CA ILE A 25 0.36 18.59 -17.65
C ILE A 25 -0.88 17.76 -17.41
N ARG A 26 -0.93 16.56 -18.00
CA ARG A 26 -1.87 15.53 -17.59
C ARG A 26 -1.30 15.12 -16.26
N ILE A 27 -1.64 15.91 -15.23
CA ILE A 27 -1.84 15.39 -13.90
C ILE A 27 -2.85 14.29 -14.18
N ARG A 28 -2.35 13.08 -14.45
CA ARG A 28 -3.13 11.92 -14.16
C ARG A 28 -3.47 12.18 -12.72
N ARG A 29 -4.72 12.54 -12.46
CA ARG A 29 -5.33 12.19 -11.20
C ARG A 29 -5.31 10.67 -11.19
N CYS A 30 -4.11 10.10 -11.05
CA CYS A 30 -3.89 8.95 -10.20
C CYS A 30 -4.27 9.49 -8.83
N SER A 31 -5.57 9.64 -8.57
CA SER A 31 -6.06 9.11 -7.33
C SER A 31 -5.61 7.65 -7.40
N PHE A 32 -4.43 7.38 -6.86
CA PHE A 32 -4.03 6.05 -6.52
C PHE A 32 -5.11 5.62 -5.54
N VAL A 33 -6.16 4.98 -6.06
CA VAL A 33 -7.29 4.49 -5.26
C VAL A 33 -6.88 3.17 -4.62
N GLY A 34 -5.65 3.14 -4.11
CA GLY A 34 -5.17 2.18 -3.14
C GLY A 34 -4.81 3.01 -1.93
N THR A 35 -5.29 2.64 -0.75
CA THR A 35 -4.90 3.37 0.45
C THR A 35 -3.39 3.22 0.60
N ALA A 36 -2.62 4.32 0.43
CA ALA A 36 -1.15 4.38 0.53
C ALA A 36 -0.58 3.66 1.76
N GLN A 37 -1.43 3.46 2.76
CA GLN A 37 -1.19 2.83 4.04
C GLN A 37 -0.95 1.32 3.96
N TYR A 38 -1.28 0.63 2.86
CA TYR A 38 -1.04 -0.82 2.68
C TYR A 38 0.15 -1.14 1.77
N VAL A 39 0.79 -0.12 1.18
CA VAL A 39 1.88 -0.32 0.24
C VAL A 39 3.11 -0.82 0.98
N SER A 40 3.73 -1.88 0.47
CA SER A 40 4.96 -2.43 1.05
C SER A 40 6.20 -1.61 0.63
N PRO A 41 7.24 -1.57 1.46
CA PRO A 41 8.43 -0.76 1.17
C PRO A 41 9.08 -1.15 -0.17
N GLU A 42 9.09 -2.43 -0.53
CA GLU A 42 9.62 -2.91 -1.80
C GLU A 42 8.81 -2.42 -3.02
N VAL A 43 7.48 -2.27 -2.86
CA VAL A 43 6.62 -1.68 -3.91
C VAL A 43 6.95 -0.19 -4.08
N LEU A 44 7.24 0.53 -2.99
CA LEU A 44 7.65 1.95 -3.05
C LEU A 44 9.01 2.13 -3.74
N GLU A 45 9.89 1.15 -3.62
CA GLU A 45 11.20 1.14 -4.29
C GLU A 45 11.12 0.71 -5.77
N GLY A 46 9.94 0.30 -6.24
CA GLY A 46 9.74 -0.18 -7.61
C GLY A 46 10.30 -1.59 -7.84
N ALA A 47 10.54 -2.35 -6.77
CA ALA A 47 10.95 -3.74 -6.85
C ALA A 47 9.79 -4.63 -7.33
N PRO A 48 10.06 -5.81 -7.91
CA PRO A 48 9.02 -6.75 -8.27
C PRO A 48 8.22 -7.19 -7.03
N VAL A 49 6.91 -7.02 -7.10
CA VAL A 49 5.98 -7.43 -6.04
C VAL A 49 6.09 -8.95 -5.84
N SER A 50 6.27 -9.36 -4.59
CA SER A 50 6.38 -10.76 -4.19
C SER A 50 5.30 -11.11 -3.16
N ALA A 51 5.17 -12.39 -2.80
CA ALA A 51 4.25 -12.82 -1.74
C ALA A 51 4.51 -12.13 -0.39
N ALA A 52 5.71 -11.57 -0.17
CA ALA A 52 6.02 -10.78 1.02
C ALA A 52 5.21 -9.46 1.08
N ALA A 53 4.85 -8.88 -0.08
CA ALA A 53 4.02 -7.69 -0.13
C ALA A 53 2.61 -7.95 0.41
N ASP A 54 2.07 -9.16 0.17
CA ASP A 54 0.78 -9.58 0.71
C ASP A 54 0.85 -9.83 2.23
N LEU A 55 1.96 -10.38 2.73
CA LEU A 55 2.20 -10.56 4.16
C LEU A 55 2.33 -9.21 4.89
N TRP A 56 2.99 -8.24 4.27
CA TRP A 56 3.06 -6.87 4.76
C TRP A 56 1.67 -6.25 4.89
N ALA A 57 0.86 -6.32 3.82
CA ALA A 57 -0.51 -5.81 3.84
C ALA A 57 -1.37 -6.52 4.90
N LEU A 58 -1.20 -7.84 5.06
CA LEU A 58 -1.86 -8.62 6.10
C LEU A 58 -1.48 -8.13 7.51
N GLY A 59 -0.20 -7.86 7.77
CA GLY A 59 0.27 -7.33 9.05
C GLY A 59 -0.38 -5.99 9.40
N ILE A 60 -0.49 -5.08 8.43
CA ILE A 60 -1.16 -3.79 8.60
C ILE A 60 -2.66 -3.96 8.87
N VAL A 61 -3.31 -4.90 8.19
CA VAL A 61 -4.73 -5.20 8.41
C VAL A 61 -4.97 -5.78 9.80
N ILE A 62 -4.11 -6.69 10.28
CA ILE A 62 -4.19 -7.23 11.65
C ILE A 62 -3.99 -6.11 12.68
N TYR A 63 -3.00 -5.24 12.48
CA TYR A 63 -2.79 -4.07 13.33
C TYR A 63 -4.04 -3.16 13.36
N GLN A 64 -4.64 -2.90 12.20
CA GLN A 64 -5.84 -2.08 12.06
C GLN A 64 -7.05 -2.69 12.77
N PHE A 65 -7.23 -4.01 12.70
CA PHE A 65 -8.32 -4.72 13.38
C PHE A 65 -8.21 -4.63 14.90
N LEU A 66 -6.99 -4.67 15.43
CA LEU A 66 -6.74 -4.67 16.87
C LEU A 66 -6.73 -3.26 17.48
N THR A 67 -6.23 -2.26 16.74
CA THR A 67 -6.10 -0.90 17.25
C THR A 67 -7.21 0.04 16.79
N GLY A 68 -7.97 -0.34 15.74
CA GLY A 68 -8.94 0.53 15.09
C GLY A 68 -8.31 1.71 14.32
N LYS A 69 -6.99 1.78 14.20
CA LYS A 69 -6.24 2.86 13.53
C LYS A 69 -5.16 2.30 12.62
N HIS A 70 -4.80 3.07 11.59
CA HIS A 70 -3.75 2.65 10.67
C HIS A 70 -2.38 2.75 11.35
N ALA A 71 -1.50 1.77 11.11
CA ALA A 71 -0.13 1.78 11.62
C ALA A 71 0.66 2.99 11.09
N PHE A 72 0.49 3.27 9.80
CA PHE A 72 1.12 4.39 9.11
C PHE A 72 0.03 5.39 8.69
N HIS A 73 -0.03 6.53 9.35
CA HIS A 73 -0.96 7.61 9.03
C HIS A 73 -0.24 8.95 9.15
N ASP A 74 -0.47 9.83 8.17
CA ASP A 74 0.12 11.17 8.11
C ASP A 74 -0.70 12.08 7.18
N GLU A 75 -0.38 13.37 7.14
CA GLU A 75 -1.12 14.39 6.38
C GLU A 75 -0.98 14.26 4.86
N SER A 76 0.10 13.60 4.40
CA SER A 76 0.41 13.42 2.99
C SER A 76 0.89 12.00 2.72
N GLU A 77 0.54 11.46 1.56
CA GLU A 77 1.02 10.16 1.08
C GLU A 77 2.55 10.06 1.11
N TYR A 78 3.25 11.14 0.74
CA TYR A 78 4.71 11.20 0.80
C TYR A 78 5.25 10.95 2.22
N LEU A 79 4.58 11.51 3.24
CA LEU A 79 4.96 11.31 4.63
C LEU A 79 4.65 9.89 5.09
N ILE A 80 3.51 9.33 4.66
CA ILE A 80 3.16 7.91 4.89
C ILE A 80 4.23 6.99 4.31
N TYR A 81 4.65 7.19 3.06
CA TYR A 81 5.71 6.42 2.41
C TYR A 81 7.03 6.52 3.18
N ARG A 82 7.39 7.72 3.64
CA ARG A 82 8.59 7.92 4.45
C ARG A 82 8.53 7.17 5.78
N ARG A 83 7.33 7.06 6.40
CA ARG A 83 7.14 6.27 7.62
C ARG A 83 7.24 4.77 7.35
N ILE A 84 6.66 4.30 6.24
CA ILE A 84 6.77 2.91 5.79
C ILE A 84 8.23 2.53 5.57
N GLN A 85 8.99 3.33 4.81
CA GLN A 85 10.42 3.10 4.54
C GLN A 85 11.28 3.07 5.81
N LYS A 86 10.90 3.85 6.83
CA LYS A 86 11.61 3.90 8.11
C LYS A 86 11.04 2.97 9.17
N LEU A 87 10.02 2.17 8.83
CA LEU A 87 9.28 1.33 9.76
C LEU A 87 8.76 2.07 11.01
N LEU A 88 8.35 3.34 10.85
CA LEU A 88 7.96 4.21 11.96
C LEU A 88 6.47 4.08 12.31
N TYR A 89 6.17 3.13 13.20
CA TYR A 89 4.87 2.97 13.84
C TYR A 89 5.03 2.57 15.32
N SER A 90 3.97 2.66 16.10
CA SER A 90 4.01 2.36 17.54
C SER A 90 2.74 1.65 18.00
N TYR A 91 2.90 0.60 18.80
CA TYR A 91 1.78 -0.11 19.40
C TYR A 91 1.17 0.69 20.57
N PRO A 92 -0.16 0.67 20.75
CA PRO A 92 -0.79 1.20 21.96
C PRO A 92 -0.39 0.39 23.21
N PRO A 93 -0.49 0.98 24.42
CA PRO A 93 -0.06 0.31 25.66
C PRO A 93 -0.83 -0.98 25.96
N ASP A 94 -2.10 -1.06 25.53
CA ASP A 94 -2.96 -2.23 25.75
C ASP A 94 -2.88 -3.27 24.60
N PHE A 95 -1.85 -3.19 23.75
CA PHE A 95 -1.74 -4.08 22.60
C PHE A 95 -1.36 -5.51 23.02
N PRO A 96 -2.08 -6.56 22.57
CA PRO A 96 -1.79 -7.94 22.95
C PRO A 96 -0.38 -8.38 22.53
N SER A 97 0.42 -8.86 23.48
CA SER A 97 1.78 -9.34 23.20
C SER A 97 1.85 -10.44 22.12
N PRO A 98 0.93 -11.42 22.04
CA PRO A 98 0.95 -12.42 20.97
C PRO A 98 0.73 -11.81 19.58
N ALA A 99 -0.15 -10.80 19.48
CA ALA A 99 -0.40 -10.13 18.21
C ALA A 99 0.80 -9.28 17.77
N LYS A 100 1.51 -8.68 18.73
CA LYS A 100 2.74 -7.94 18.47
C LYS A 100 3.81 -8.84 17.85
N ASP A 101 4.06 -9.99 18.48
CA ASP A 101 5.04 -10.97 17.99
C ASP A 101 4.65 -11.51 16.60
N CYS A 102 3.37 -11.67 16.31
CA CYS A 102 2.92 -12.04 14.97
C CYS A 102 3.22 -10.96 13.92
N ILE A 103 2.92 -9.69 14.21
CA ILE A 103 3.14 -8.58 13.26
C ILE A 103 4.63 -8.31 13.05
N ASP A 104 5.44 -8.38 14.12
CA ASP A 104 6.89 -8.14 14.05
C ASP A 104 7.64 -9.24 13.28
N ARG A 105 7.00 -10.39 12.99
CA ARG A 105 7.58 -11.54 12.28
C ARG A 105 7.12 -11.67 10.82
N LEU A 106 6.17 -10.85 10.37
CA LEU A 106 5.72 -10.78 8.98
C LEU A 106 6.65 -9.89 8.15
#